data_AF-A0A7X7FJF8-F1
#
_entry.id   AF-A0A7X7FJF8-F1
#
_cell.length_a   1.000
_cell.length_b   1.000
_cell.length_c   1.000
_cell.angle_alpha   90.00
_cell.angle_beta   90.00
_cell.angle_gamma   90.00
#
_symmetry.space_group_name_H-M   'P 1'
#
loop_
_entity.id
_entity.type
_entity.pdbx_description
1 polymer ?
#
loop_
_entity_poly.entity_id
_entity_poly.type
_entity_poly.pdbx_seq_one_letter_code
_entity_poly.pdbx_strand_id
1 'polypeptide(L)'
;MSFTWGELEHLAPKDKWRLPLPPTCSKCEYDLTGLPEERCPECGTPFRWEEVRKRTKRIWNLALRLRHANQDATLGVIIGVAGWFALGFVWLLGLDGLAPLVSIVTFGGGVISIILGSQVLNIRRVPKLARQYVGNPPPNMFLGAGAMFLGFSQMLGALVL
;
A
#
# COMPACT_ATOMS: atom_id res chain seq x y z
N MET A 1 -10.97 -28.01 27.15
CA MET A 1 -9.60 -27.97 26.59
C MET A 1 -9.56 -26.87 25.56
N SER A 2 -8.81 -25.80 25.81
CA SER A 2 -8.58 -24.74 24.82
C SER A 2 -7.38 -25.15 23.96
N PHE A 3 -7.59 -25.39 22.67
CA PHE A 3 -6.48 -25.62 21.75
C PHE A 3 -5.63 -24.36 21.64
N THR A 4 -4.32 -24.54 21.60
CA THR A 4 -3.40 -23.43 21.32
C THR A 4 -3.42 -23.09 19.82
N TRP A 5 -3.14 -21.83 19.47
CA TRP A 5 -3.10 -21.39 18.06
C TRP A 5 -2.16 -22.24 17.19
N GLY A 6 -1.06 -22.76 17.76
CA GLY A 6 -0.12 -23.64 17.06
C GLY A 6 -0.69 -25.03 16.76
N GLU A 7 -1.46 -25.63 17.67
CA GLU A 7 -2.10 -26.94 17.44
C GLU A 7 -3.19 -26.86 16.37
N LEU A 8 -3.93 -25.74 16.32
CA LEU A 8 -4.95 -25.50 15.29
C LEU A 8 -4.35 -25.34 13.88
N GLU A 9 -3.14 -24.79 13.76
CA GLU A 9 -2.43 -24.70 12.47
C GLU A 9 -1.99 -26.08 11.95
N HIS A 10 -1.76 -27.06 12.83
CA HIS A 10 -1.40 -28.43 12.44
C HIS A 10 -2.60 -29.32 12.09
N LEU A 11 -3.78 -29.04 12.68
CA LEU A 11 -5.04 -29.73 12.37
C LEU A 11 -5.73 -29.21 11.11
N ALA A 12 -5.25 -28.08 10.56
CA ALA A 12 -5.73 -27.53 9.30
C ALA A 12 -5.39 -28.47 8.12
N PRO A 13 -6.38 -28.92 7.31
CA PRO A 13 -6.13 -29.73 6.13
C PRO A 13 -5.13 -28.99 5.21
N LYS A 14 -3.92 -29.54 5.03
CA LYS A 14 -2.85 -28.95 4.20
C LYS A 14 -3.27 -28.78 2.73
N ASP A 15 -4.23 -29.60 2.32
CA ASP A 15 -4.87 -29.73 1.01
C ASP A 15 -5.78 -28.55 0.65
N LYS A 16 -6.34 -27.82 1.63
CA LYS A 16 -7.19 -26.66 1.33
C LYS A 16 -6.37 -25.39 1.26
N TRP A 17 -6.14 -24.92 0.04
CA TRP A 17 -5.59 -23.60 -0.23
C TRP A 17 -6.49 -22.50 0.37
N ARG A 18 -5.95 -21.68 1.29
CA ARG A 18 -6.72 -20.68 2.07
C ARG A 18 -6.57 -19.25 1.57
N LEU A 19 -5.63 -18.98 0.67
CA LEU A 19 -5.38 -17.63 0.18
C LEU A 19 -6.31 -17.37 -1.02
N PRO A 20 -6.87 -16.16 -1.14
CA PRO A 20 -7.71 -15.81 -2.29
C PRO A 20 -6.91 -15.71 -3.60
N LEU A 21 -5.58 -15.64 -3.54
CA LEU A 21 -4.68 -15.71 -4.69
C LEU A 21 -4.34 -17.16 -5.02
N PRO A 22 -4.44 -17.61 -6.28
CA PRO A 22 -4.06 -18.97 -6.66
C PRO A 22 -2.54 -19.20 -6.47
N PRO A 23 -2.11 -20.42 -6.07
CA PRO A 23 -0.72 -20.82 -6.07
C PRO A 23 -0.21 -20.87 -7.51
N THR A 24 0.82 -20.11 -7.84
CA THR A 24 1.37 -20.05 -9.21
C THR A 24 2.85 -20.39 -9.26
N CYS A 25 3.27 -21.01 -10.35
CA CYS A 25 4.68 -21.31 -10.61
C CYS A 25 5.53 -20.03 -10.62
N SER A 26 6.76 -20.11 -10.14
CA SER A 26 7.73 -19.00 -10.18
C SER A 26 8.24 -18.66 -11.57
N LYS A 27 8.22 -19.63 -12.50
CA LYS A 27 8.82 -19.49 -13.82
C LYS A 27 7.80 -19.23 -14.91
N CYS A 28 6.74 -20.03 -14.99
CA CYS A 28 5.73 -19.94 -16.06
C CYS A 28 4.38 -19.36 -15.59
N GLU A 29 4.24 -18.99 -14.32
CA GLU A 29 2.99 -18.48 -13.73
C GLU A 29 1.78 -19.44 -13.82
N TYR A 30 1.98 -20.70 -14.21
CA TYR A 30 0.93 -21.73 -14.26
C TYR A 30 0.28 -21.97 -12.88
N ASP A 31 -1.03 -22.17 -12.87
CA ASP A 31 -1.81 -22.45 -11.65
C ASP A 31 -1.50 -23.86 -11.12
N LEU A 32 -0.96 -23.92 -9.91
CA LEU A 32 -0.56 -25.16 -9.27
C LEU A 32 -1.68 -25.80 -8.44
N THR A 33 -2.88 -25.21 -8.42
CA THR A 33 -3.99 -25.67 -7.58
C THR A 33 -4.34 -27.13 -7.83
N GLY A 34 -4.42 -27.93 -6.77
CA GLY A 34 -4.86 -29.33 -6.85
C GLY A 34 -3.83 -30.32 -7.39
N LEU A 35 -2.59 -29.88 -7.69
CA LEU A 35 -1.54 -30.80 -8.13
C LEU A 35 -1.02 -31.67 -6.96
N PRO A 36 -0.96 -33.00 -7.13
CA PRO A 36 -0.38 -33.89 -6.11
C PRO A 36 1.16 -33.86 -6.13
N GLU A 37 1.76 -33.55 -7.28
CA GLU A 37 3.21 -33.56 -7.48
C GLU A 37 3.84 -32.19 -7.26
N GLU A 38 5.03 -32.16 -6.66
CA GLU A 38 5.86 -30.96 -6.41
C GLU A 38 6.66 -30.53 -7.65
N ARG A 39 6.06 -30.67 -8.84
CA ARG A 39 6.66 -30.32 -10.13
C ARG A 39 5.62 -29.69 -11.04
N CYS A 40 6.00 -28.57 -11.67
CA CYS A 40 5.11 -27.89 -12.59
C CYS A 40 4.97 -28.70 -13.91
N PRO A 41 3.75 -29.00 -14.38
CA PRO A 41 3.55 -29.79 -15.60
C PRO A 41 3.99 -29.05 -16.87
N GLU A 42 3.86 -27.72 -16.89
CA GLU A 42 4.21 -26.89 -18.04
C GLU A 42 5.73 -26.70 -18.21
N CYS A 43 6.43 -26.34 -17.13
CA CYS A 43 7.85 -25.95 -17.22
C CYS A 43 8.81 -26.93 -16.56
N GLY A 44 8.31 -28.01 -15.96
CA GLY A 44 9.10 -29.02 -15.26
C GLY A 44 9.85 -28.53 -14.02
N THR A 45 9.63 -27.28 -13.60
CA THR A 45 10.36 -26.68 -12.47
C THR A 45 9.91 -27.34 -11.16
N PRO A 46 10.83 -27.91 -10.36
CA PRO A 46 10.50 -28.42 -9.05
C PRO A 46 10.14 -27.26 -8.12
N PHE A 47 9.15 -27.44 -7.27
CA PHE A 47 8.73 -26.43 -6.29
C PHE A 47 8.33 -27.09 -4.99
N ARG A 48 8.53 -26.42 -3.86
CA ARG A 48 8.01 -26.88 -2.57
C ARG A 48 6.73 -26.13 -2.23
N TRP A 49 5.70 -26.82 -1.77
CA TRP A 49 4.43 -26.19 -1.38
C TRP A 49 4.60 -25.08 -0.32
N GLU A 50 5.55 -25.25 0.58
CA GLU A 50 5.88 -24.24 1.59
C GLU A 50 6.41 -22.94 0.97
N GLU A 51 7.24 -23.04 -0.07
CA GLU A 51 7.79 -21.88 -0.79
C GLU A 51 6.71 -21.16 -1.59
N VAL A 52 5.85 -21.91 -2.29
CA VAL A 52 4.71 -21.36 -3.03
C VAL A 52 3.75 -20.64 -2.07
N ARG A 53 3.46 -21.23 -0.91
CA ARG A 53 2.63 -20.61 0.13
C ARG A 53 3.28 -19.34 0.70
N LYS A 54 4.58 -19.38 1.04
CA LYS A 54 5.34 -18.22 1.52
C LYS A 54 5.34 -17.09 0.49
N ARG A 55 5.57 -17.39 -0.79
CA ARG A 55 5.54 -16.42 -1.89
C ARG A 55 4.16 -15.80 -2.04
N THR A 56 3.12 -16.63 -2.08
CA THR A 56 1.74 -16.15 -2.25
C THR A 56 1.29 -15.30 -1.07
N LYS A 57 1.67 -15.66 0.16
CA LYS A 57 1.42 -14.85 1.37
C LYS A 57 2.11 -13.48 1.28
N ARG A 58 3.35 -13.40 0.78
CA ARG A 58 4.03 -12.11 0.56
C ARG A 58 3.31 -11.25 -0.48
N ILE A 59 2.91 -11.85 -1.60
CA ILE A 59 2.17 -11.16 -2.66
C ILE A 59 0.82 -10.66 -2.14
N TRP A 60 0.10 -11.49 -1.38
CA TRP A 60 -1.17 -11.11 -0.75
C TRP A 60 -1.02 -9.96 0.23
N ASN A 61 -0.01 -10.02 1.10
CA ASN A 61 0.26 -8.93 2.05
C ASN A 61 0.60 -7.61 1.33
N LEU A 62 1.33 -7.67 0.21
CA LEU A 62 1.59 -6.49 -0.62
C LEU A 62 0.29 -5.96 -1.25
N ALA A 63 -0.56 -6.84 -1.78
CA ALA A 63 -1.85 -6.45 -2.36
C ALA A 63 -2.78 -5.79 -1.33
N LEU A 64 -2.88 -6.37 -0.13
CA LEU A 64 -3.68 -5.82 0.98
C LEU A 64 -3.21 -4.44 1.42
N ARG A 65 -1.89 -4.21 1.51
CA ARG A 65 -1.33 -2.89 1.83
C ARG A 65 -1.73 -1.85 0.79
N LEU A 66 -1.65 -2.22 -0.49
CA LEU A 66 -1.98 -1.30 -1.59
C LEU A 66 -3.48 -1.02 -1.74
N ARG A 67 -4.34 -1.85 -1.16
CA ARG A 67 -5.79 -1.60 -1.15
C ARG A 67 -6.14 -0.26 -0.50
N HIS A 68 -5.37 0.17 0.51
CA HIS A 68 -5.59 1.43 1.23
C HIS A 68 -4.78 2.60 0.65
N ALA A 69 -3.78 2.33 -0.19
CA ALA A 69 -2.87 3.37 -0.72
C ALA A 69 -3.59 4.50 -1.48
N ASN A 70 -4.72 4.21 -2.14
CA ASN A 70 -5.54 5.24 -2.78
C ASN A 70 -6.23 6.17 -1.79
N GLN A 71 -6.78 5.60 -0.71
CA GLN A 71 -7.41 6.40 0.35
C GLN A 71 -6.34 7.24 1.05
N ASP A 72 -5.18 6.65 1.34
CA ASP A 72 -4.04 7.33 1.95
C ASP A 72 -3.54 8.50 1.08
N ALA A 73 -3.38 8.29 -0.23
CA ALA A 73 -2.96 9.36 -1.15
C ALA A 73 -4.01 10.48 -1.25
N THR A 74 -5.30 10.12 -1.27
CA THR A 74 -6.39 11.10 -1.29
C THR A 74 -6.40 11.93 -0.01
N LEU A 75 -6.19 11.30 1.15
CA LEU A 75 -6.02 11.98 2.43
C LEU A 75 -4.83 12.94 2.41
N GLY A 76 -3.70 12.52 1.82
CA GLY A 76 -2.54 13.38 1.62
C GLY A 76 -2.87 14.64 0.81
N VAL A 77 -3.57 14.50 -0.32
CA VAL A 77 -4.02 15.65 -1.13
C VAL A 77 -4.95 16.57 -0.32
N ILE A 78 -5.92 16.02 0.41
CA ILE A 78 -6.86 16.82 1.22
C ILE A 78 -6.10 17.61 2.29
N ILE A 79 -5.17 16.98 3.01
CA ILE A 79 -4.31 17.64 4.00
C ILE A 79 -3.48 18.75 3.35
N GLY A 80 -2.92 18.48 2.17
CA GLY A 80 -2.13 19.45 1.40
C GLY A 80 -2.94 20.69 1.00
N VAL A 81 -4.15 20.48 0.49
CA VAL A 81 -5.05 21.59 0.10
C VAL A 81 -5.51 22.37 1.33
N ALA A 82 -5.95 21.69 2.39
CA ALA A 82 -6.39 22.32 3.63
C ALA A 82 -5.28 23.14 4.28
N GLY A 83 -4.04 22.64 4.25
CA GLY A 83 -2.87 23.36 4.75
C GLY A 83 -2.60 24.67 4.02
N TRP A 84 -2.62 24.66 2.69
CA TRP A 84 -2.51 25.88 1.89
C TRP A 84 -3.62 26.88 2.17
N PHE A 85 -4.86 26.42 2.31
CA PHE A 85 -5.99 27.28 2.69
C PHE A 85 -5.79 27.91 4.07
N ALA A 86 -5.30 27.15 5.06
CA ALA A 86 -5.05 27.66 6.40
C ALA A 86 -3.95 28.74 6.42
N LEU A 87 -2.83 28.51 5.73
CA LEU A 87 -1.74 29.50 5.60
C LEU A 87 -2.23 30.77 4.90
N GLY A 88 -2.93 30.63 3.77
CA GLY A 88 -3.48 31.75 3.03
C GLY A 88 -4.50 32.55 3.85
N PHE A 89 -5.31 31.88 4.66
CA PHE A 89 -6.32 32.52 5.52
C PHE A 89 -5.69 33.33 6.66
N VAL A 90 -4.67 32.78 7.34
CA VAL A 90 -3.92 33.50 8.39
C VAL A 90 -3.23 34.72 7.82
N TRP A 91 -2.58 34.57 6.67
CA TRP A 91 -1.91 35.66 5.96
C TRP A 91 -2.90 36.75 5.52
N LEU A 92 -4.06 36.36 4.96
CA LEU A 92 -5.09 37.29 4.50
C LEU A 92 -5.72 38.09 5.65
N LEU A 93 -5.87 37.49 6.83
CA LEU A 93 -6.46 38.15 8.00
C LEU A 93 -5.45 38.92 8.85
N GLY A 94 -4.14 38.86 8.54
CA GLY A 94 -3.10 39.51 9.34
C GLY A 94 -3.01 38.98 10.78
N LEU A 95 -3.27 37.67 10.97
CA LEU A 95 -3.26 37.02 12.28
C LEU A 95 -1.84 36.63 12.70
N ASP A 96 -0.95 37.61 12.82
CA ASP A 96 0.49 37.40 13.04
C ASP A 96 0.81 36.57 14.29
N GLY A 97 -0.03 36.63 15.32
CA GLY A 97 0.15 35.83 16.55
C GLY A 97 -0.10 34.33 16.38
N LEU A 98 -0.89 33.91 15.38
CA LEU A 98 -1.20 32.49 15.12
C LEU A 98 -0.35 31.89 14.01
N ALA A 99 0.31 32.73 13.20
CA ALA A 99 1.20 32.32 12.12
C ALA A 99 2.19 31.20 12.49
N PRO A 100 2.99 31.28 13.58
CA PRO A 100 3.97 30.24 13.87
C PRO A 100 3.34 28.89 14.23
N LEU A 101 2.19 28.88 14.92
CA LEU A 101 1.47 27.65 15.24
C LEU A 101 0.91 26.99 13.99
N VAL A 102 0.31 27.78 13.10
CA VAL A 102 -0.23 27.28 11.83
C VAL A 102 0.91 26.75 10.96
N SER A 103 2.03 27.48 10.82
CA SER A 103 3.21 27.05 10.06
C SER A 103 3.73 25.69 10.54
N ILE A 104 3.86 25.45 11.85
CA ILE A 104 4.28 24.14 12.40
C ILE A 104 3.31 23.02 12.02
N VAL A 105 2.00 23.26 12.17
CA VAL A 105 0.96 22.26 11.83
C VAL A 105 0.98 21.97 10.33
N THR A 106 1.08 23.00 9.48
CA THR A 106 1.20 22.80 8.04
C THR A 106 2.49 22.10 7.64
N PHE A 107 3.62 22.38 8.29
CA PHE A 107 4.86 21.68 8.01
C PHE A 107 4.70 20.17 8.29
N GLY A 108 4.14 19.82 9.45
CA GLY A 108 3.83 18.42 9.80
C GLY A 108 2.86 17.76 8.81
N GLY A 109 1.81 18.49 8.41
CA GLY A 109 0.87 18.03 7.38
C GLY A 109 1.55 17.78 6.03
N GLY A 110 2.51 18.61 5.64
CA GLY A 110 3.30 18.45 4.42
C GLY A 110 4.13 17.16 4.42
N VAL A 111 4.81 16.87 5.54
CA VAL A 111 5.57 15.62 5.73
C VAL A 111 4.64 14.41 5.63
N ILE A 112 3.48 14.44 6.30
CA ILE A 112 2.49 13.34 6.23
C ILE A 112 2.00 13.15 4.80
N SER A 113 1.69 14.23 4.07
CA SER A 113 1.26 14.16 2.67
C SER A 113 2.31 13.48 1.77
N ILE A 114 3.60 13.79 1.97
CA ILE A 114 4.69 13.16 1.22
C ILE A 114 4.78 11.66 1.54
N ILE A 115 4.70 11.29 2.83
CA ILE A 115 4.77 9.88 3.26
C ILE A 115 3.61 9.09 2.64
N LEU A 116 2.38 9.61 2.72
CA LEU A 116 1.20 8.96 2.15
C LEU A 116 1.27 8.87 0.62
N GLY A 117 1.69 9.94 -0.06
CA GLY A 117 1.88 9.97 -1.51
C GLY A 117 2.94 8.98 -2.01
N SER A 118 4.02 8.78 -1.25
CA SER A 118 5.08 7.84 -1.59
C SER A 118 4.62 6.37 -1.62
N GLN A 119 3.56 6.03 -0.87
CA GLN A 119 3.04 4.66 -0.84
C GLN A 119 2.51 4.20 -2.20
N VAL A 120 1.97 5.14 -2.98
CA VAL A 120 1.45 4.87 -4.33
C VAL A 120 2.56 4.44 -5.29
N LEU A 121 3.79 4.93 -5.11
CA LEU A 121 4.93 4.56 -5.95
C LEU A 121 5.29 3.07 -5.82
N ASN A 122 4.94 2.45 -4.70
CA ASN A 122 5.24 1.03 -4.43
C ASN A 122 4.38 0.08 -5.28
N ILE A 123 3.34 0.57 -5.97
CA ILE A 123 2.53 -0.24 -6.89
C ILE A 123 3.35 -0.90 -8.00
N ARG A 124 4.47 -0.27 -8.41
CA ARG A 124 5.36 -0.79 -9.45
C ARG A 124 5.93 -2.18 -9.10
N ARG A 125 5.96 -2.55 -7.83
CA ARG A 125 6.46 -3.85 -7.35
C ARG A 125 5.42 -4.98 -7.39
N VAL A 126 4.17 -4.70 -7.77
CA VAL A 126 3.10 -5.72 -7.75
C VAL A 126 3.10 -6.57 -9.01
N PRO A 127 3.19 -7.91 -8.89
CA PRO A 127 3.07 -8.81 -10.03
C PRO A 127 1.67 -8.76 -10.65
N LYS A 128 1.56 -9.05 -11.95
CA LYS A 128 0.30 -8.94 -12.72
C LYS A 128 -0.87 -9.70 -12.07
N LEU A 129 -0.60 -10.90 -11.57
CA LEU A 129 -1.57 -11.79 -10.90
C LEU A 129 -2.30 -11.14 -9.71
N ALA A 130 -1.62 -10.24 -9.00
CA ALA A 130 -2.17 -9.58 -7.83
C ALA A 130 -2.95 -8.30 -8.17
N ARG A 131 -2.81 -7.76 -9.38
CA ARG A 131 -3.46 -6.50 -9.77
C ARG A 131 -4.98 -6.58 -9.71
N GLN A 132 -5.58 -7.73 -10.01
CA GLN A 132 -7.03 -7.92 -9.92
C GLN A 132 -7.58 -7.78 -8.49
N TYR A 133 -6.72 -7.97 -7.47
CA TYR A 133 -7.08 -7.81 -6.06
C TYR A 133 -6.69 -6.43 -5.50
N VAL A 134 -5.87 -5.67 -6.22
CA VAL A 134 -5.60 -4.27 -5.91
C VAL A 134 -6.84 -3.51 -6.38
N GLY A 135 -7.61 -2.96 -5.44
CA GLY A 135 -8.99 -2.52 -5.66
C GLY A 135 -9.23 -1.67 -6.91
N ASN A 136 -10.46 -1.72 -7.42
CA ASN A 136 -10.94 -0.84 -8.48
C ASN A 136 -11.45 0.47 -7.86
N PRO A 137 -11.00 1.67 -8.31
CA PRO A 137 -10.11 1.94 -9.44
C PRO A 137 -8.61 1.71 -9.15
N PRO A 138 -7.78 1.39 -10.17
CA PRO A 138 -6.36 1.15 -9.99
C PRO A 138 -5.66 2.39 -9.43
N PRO A 139 -4.59 2.22 -8.61
CA PRO A 139 -3.95 3.36 -7.99
C PRO A 139 -3.38 4.36 -8.97
N ASN A 140 -3.83 5.60 -8.84
CA ASN A 140 -3.48 6.66 -9.76
C ASN A 140 -2.14 7.29 -9.36
N MET A 141 -1.10 7.02 -10.16
CA MET A 141 0.24 7.55 -9.93
C MET A 141 0.27 9.08 -9.90
N PHE A 142 -0.60 9.75 -10.66
CA PHE A 142 -0.71 11.22 -10.65
C PHE A 142 -1.20 11.75 -9.30
N LEU A 143 -2.06 11.01 -8.61
CA LEU A 143 -2.63 11.42 -7.32
C LEU A 143 -1.55 11.36 -6.22
N GLY A 144 -0.75 10.29 -6.22
CA GLY A 144 0.42 10.18 -5.34
C GLY A 144 1.47 11.25 -5.60
N ALA A 145 1.81 11.50 -6.87
CA ALA A 145 2.74 12.57 -7.24
C ALA A 145 2.21 13.96 -6.83
N GLY A 146 0.92 14.23 -7.06
CA GLY A 146 0.26 15.46 -6.64
C GLY A 146 0.32 15.68 -5.12
N ALA A 147 0.05 14.65 -4.32
CA ALA A 147 0.18 14.72 -2.86
C ALA A 147 1.62 15.06 -2.42
N MET A 148 2.63 14.47 -3.07
CA MET A 148 4.03 14.74 -2.76
C MET A 148 4.43 16.18 -3.13
N PHE A 149 4.04 16.66 -4.32
CA PHE A 149 4.32 18.04 -4.74
C PHE A 149 3.61 19.06 -3.84
N LEU A 150 2.33 18.82 -3.51
CA LEU A 150 1.59 19.67 -2.59
C LEU A 150 2.24 19.69 -1.20
N GLY A 151 2.60 18.53 -0.65
CA GLY A 151 3.27 18.44 0.64
C GLY A 151 4.61 19.19 0.66
N PHE A 152 5.43 19.03 -0.39
CA PHE A 152 6.70 19.74 -0.52
C PHE A 152 6.49 21.26 -0.64
N SER A 153 5.53 21.69 -1.44
CA SER A 153 5.19 23.11 -1.59
C SER A 153 4.73 23.72 -0.25
N GLN A 154 3.96 22.97 0.54
CA GLN A 154 3.46 23.40 1.85
C GLN A 154 4.58 23.52 2.87
N MET A 155 5.58 22.62 2.84
CA MET A 155 6.77 22.74 3.67
C MET A 155 7.57 24.02 3.36
N LEU A 156 7.72 24.36 2.07
CA LEU A 156 8.39 25.60 1.66
C LEU A 156 7.57 26.83 2.05
N GLY A 157 6.25 26.80 1.82
CA GLY A 157 5.34 27.87 2.22
C GLY A 157 5.42 28.16 3.73
N ALA A 158 5.37 27.12 4.56
CA ALA A 158 5.46 27.24 6.02
C ALA A 158 6.83 27.71 6.54
N LEU A 159 7.89 27.65 5.72
CA LEU A 159 9.22 28.16 6.07
C LEU A 159 9.43 29.62 5.64
N VAL A 160 8.69 30.07 4.63
CA VAL A 160 8.86 31.41 4.03
C VAL A 160 7.85 32.42 4.56
N LEU A 161 6.63 31.97 4.89
CA LEU A 161 5.53 32.77 5.46
C LEU A 161 5.49 32.66 6.99
#